data_AF-A0A0S9QIL2-F1
#
_entry.id   AF-A0A0S9QIL2-F1
#
_cell.length_a   1.000
_cell.length_b   1.000
_cell.length_c   1.000
_cell.angle_alpha   90.00
_cell.angle_beta   90.00
_cell.angle_gamma   90.00
#
_symmetry.space_group_name_H-M   'P 1'
#
loop_
_entity.id
_entity.type
_entity.pdbx_description
1 polymer ?
#
loop_
_entity_poly.entity_id
_entity_poly.type
_entity_poly.pdbx_seq_one_letter_code
_entity_poly.pdbx_strand_id
1 'polypeptide(L)'
;MWQLTQDPALHARWDVRFSRITPAAPLAGGGTRFIYERRLPGMTITGAGMTIGERERPDGTRTSALRFDSDSRLSPLGAGRGYWRYRPDGDDIVFTTGYDYSPGWGRALDLIVRPLIGWATAWSFDRLRIWAETGTPPERWPVRSVLHLWRAPRPRAARCRRRPANRRVMEDAPTTLHALVHP
;
A
#
# COMPACT_ATOMS: atom_id res chain seq x y z
N MET A 1 -2.21 2.49 -14.35
CA MET A 1 -2.05 1.82 -13.03
C MET A 1 -0.62 1.99 -12.48
N TRP A 2 0.40 1.45 -13.13
CA TRP A 2 1.80 1.49 -12.67
C TRP A 2 2.26 2.88 -12.20
N GLN A 3 2.14 3.90 -13.05
CA GLN A 3 2.52 5.27 -12.71
C GLN A 3 1.81 5.80 -11.45
N LEU A 4 0.48 5.60 -11.35
CA LEU A 4 -0.34 6.06 -10.20
C LEU A 4 0.12 5.43 -8.87
N THR A 5 0.69 4.23 -8.94
CA THR A 5 1.14 3.47 -7.78
C THR A 5 2.62 3.71 -7.45
N GLN A 6 3.50 3.83 -8.45
CA GLN A 6 4.95 3.94 -8.24
C GLN A 6 5.41 5.40 -8.06
N ASP A 7 4.71 6.38 -8.61
CA ASP A 7 5.03 7.79 -8.38
C ASP A 7 4.62 8.20 -6.95
N PRO A 8 5.57 8.60 -6.07
CA PRO A 8 5.28 8.97 -4.69
C PRO A 8 4.27 10.11 -4.55
N ALA A 9 4.29 11.08 -5.47
CA ALA A 9 3.39 12.22 -5.45
C ALA A 9 1.97 11.81 -5.83
N LEU A 10 1.81 10.87 -6.75
CA LEU A 10 0.49 10.32 -7.11
C LEU A 10 -0.01 9.34 -6.05
N HIS A 11 0.88 8.53 -5.48
CA HIS A 11 0.56 7.51 -4.47
C HIS A 11 -0.10 8.13 -3.23
N ALA A 12 0.51 9.18 -2.68
CA ALA A 12 0.00 9.84 -1.47
C ALA A 12 -1.39 10.45 -1.66
N ARG A 13 -1.85 10.68 -2.89
CA ARG A 13 -3.18 11.24 -3.16
C ARG A 13 -4.30 10.25 -2.89
N TRP A 14 -4.13 8.99 -3.29
CA TRP A 14 -5.19 7.98 -3.17
C TRP A 14 -5.07 7.12 -1.92
N ASP A 15 -3.85 6.85 -1.44
CA ASP A 15 -3.67 5.96 -0.30
C ASP A 15 -3.80 6.68 1.04
N VAL A 16 -4.89 6.42 1.77
CA VAL A 16 -5.14 7.07 3.07
C VAL A 16 -4.14 6.68 4.14
N ARG A 17 -3.37 5.61 3.93
CA ARG A 17 -2.34 5.16 4.87
C ARG A 17 -1.18 6.15 4.93
N PHE A 18 -0.97 6.94 3.87
CA PHE A 18 0.12 7.89 3.74
C PHE A 18 -0.42 9.30 3.52
N SER A 19 0.23 10.29 4.11
CA SER A 19 0.00 11.71 3.83
C SER A 19 1.07 12.29 2.92
N ARG A 20 2.29 11.74 2.96
CA ARG A 20 3.42 12.12 2.12
C ARG A 20 4.37 10.93 1.99
N ILE A 21 4.98 10.81 0.81
CA ILE A 21 6.06 9.87 0.53
C ILE A 21 7.17 10.66 -0.14
N THR A 22 8.36 10.68 0.46
CA THR A 22 9.51 11.44 -0.01
C THR A 22 10.62 10.47 -0.40
N PRO A 23 11.05 10.41 -1.67
CA PRO A 23 12.24 9.67 -2.07
C PRO A 23 13.47 10.18 -1.33
N ALA A 24 14.33 9.28 -0.87
CA ALA A 24 15.54 9.62 -0.12
C ALA A 24 16.81 9.30 -0.93
N ALA A 25 17.16 8.02 -1.06
CA ALA A 25 18.39 7.60 -1.72
C ALA A 25 18.17 6.34 -2.57
N PRO A 26 18.82 6.20 -3.74
CA PRO A 26 18.80 4.94 -4.49
C PRO A 26 19.46 3.81 -3.68
N LEU A 27 19.05 2.57 -3.95
CA LEU A 27 19.65 1.37 -3.35
C LEU A 27 20.72 0.77 -4.28
N ALA A 28 21.84 0.34 -3.71
CA ALA A 28 22.83 -0.46 -4.42
C ALA A 28 22.19 -1.80 -4.81
N GLY A 29 22.00 -2.04 -6.12
CA GLY A 29 21.26 -3.20 -6.64
C GLY A 29 19.89 -2.87 -7.27
N GLY A 30 19.53 -1.58 -7.36
CA GLY A 30 18.29 -1.12 -7.98
C GLY A 30 17.16 -0.96 -6.97
N GLY A 31 16.42 0.15 -7.06
CA GLY A 31 15.38 0.52 -6.10
C GLY A 31 15.64 1.86 -5.41
N THR A 32 14.76 2.23 -4.48
CA THR A 32 14.79 3.54 -3.83
C THR A 32 14.33 3.45 -2.38
N ARG A 33 15.10 4.09 -1.47
CA ARG A 33 14.69 4.39 -0.11
C ARG A 33 13.69 5.54 -0.13
N PHE A 34 12.69 5.50 0.73
CA PHE A 34 11.72 6.57 0.90
C PHE A 34 11.40 6.76 2.38
N ILE A 35 11.02 7.98 2.73
CA ILE A 35 10.41 8.30 4.02
C ILE A 35 8.92 8.50 3.79
N TYR A 36 8.09 7.90 4.65
CA TYR A 36 6.66 8.14 4.63
C TYR A 36 6.21 8.85 5.89
N GLU A 37 5.20 9.70 5.72
CA GLU A 37 4.50 10.37 6.80
C GLU A 37 3.04 9.97 6.79
N ARG A 38 2.46 9.83 7.97
CA ARG A 38 1.02 9.80 8.17
C ARG A 38 0.63 10.86 9.19
N ARG A 39 -0.10 11.87 8.74
CA ARG A 39 -0.64 12.93 9.57
C ARG A 39 -1.99 12.51 10.13
N LEU A 40 -2.13 12.65 11.44
CA LEU A 40 -3.34 12.46 12.23
C LEU A 40 -3.62 13.78 12.98
N PRO A 41 -4.86 14.01 13.47
CA PRO A 41 -5.12 15.17 14.30
C PRO A 41 -4.19 15.20 15.52
N GLY A 42 -3.33 16.22 15.60
CA GLY A 42 -2.38 16.41 16.71
C GLY A 42 -1.11 15.53 16.68
N MET A 43 -0.88 14.74 15.63
CA MET A 43 0.26 13.80 15.59
C MET A 43 0.71 13.48 14.17
N THR A 44 2.02 13.28 13.98
CA THR A 44 2.58 12.76 12.73
C THR A 44 3.36 11.49 13.02
N ILE A 45 2.98 10.40 12.36
CA ILE A 45 3.73 9.14 12.36
C ILE A 45 4.69 9.18 11.18
N THR A 46 5.96 8.90 11.43
CA THR A 46 7.00 8.79 10.40
C THR A 46 7.55 7.37 10.35
N GLY A 47 7.99 6.96 9.17
CA GLY A 47 8.74 5.73 9.01
C GLY A 47 9.56 5.74 7.73
N ALA A 48 10.47 4.77 7.63
CA ALA A 48 11.34 4.59 6.50
C ALA A 48 10.93 3.34 5.72
N GLY A 49 11.18 3.34 4.43
CA GLY A 49 10.94 2.17 3.59
C GLY A 49 11.90 2.09 2.43
N MET A 50 11.91 0.92 1.82
CA MET A 50 12.74 0.56 0.69
C MET A 50 11.87 -0.19 -0.30
N THR A 51 11.86 0.28 -1.54
CA THR A 51 11.28 -0.46 -2.67
C THR A 51 12.41 -0.95 -3.55
N ILE A 52 12.47 -2.26 -3.81
CA ILE A 52 13.40 -2.86 -4.77
C ILE A 52 12.62 -3.41 -5.95
N GLY A 53 13.19 -3.19 -7.13
CA GLY A 53 13.10 -4.11 -8.24
C GLY A 53 11.71 -4.30 -8.80
N GLU A 54 11.39 -3.47 -9.79
CA GLU A 54 10.47 -3.81 -10.86
C GLU A 54 10.97 -5.09 -11.54
N ARG A 55 10.12 -6.11 -11.61
CA ARG A 55 10.36 -7.25 -12.49
C ARG A 55 9.23 -7.33 -13.49
N GLU A 56 9.54 -6.95 -14.72
CA GLU A 56 8.72 -7.27 -15.87
C GLU A 56 9.02 -8.71 -16.28
N ARG A 57 7.96 -9.51 -16.38
CA ARG A 57 8.02 -10.87 -16.88
C ARG A 57 7.62 -10.87 -18.36
N PRO A 58 8.05 -11.87 -19.14
CA PRO A 58 7.68 -11.98 -20.56
C PRO A 58 6.15 -12.05 -20.80
N ASP A 59 5.37 -12.45 -19.78
CA ASP A 59 3.91 -12.48 -19.81
C ASP A 59 3.26 -11.10 -19.55
N GLY A 60 4.05 -10.03 -19.44
CA GLY A 60 3.59 -8.68 -19.13
C GLY A 60 3.27 -8.44 -17.66
N THR A 61 3.41 -9.46 -16.80
CA THR A 61 3.22 -9.30 -15.36
C THR A 61 4.33 -8.44 -14.78
N ARG A 62 3.96 -7.42 -14.00
CA ARG A 62 4.90 -6.61 -13.23
C ARG A 62 4.76 -6.86 -11.74
N THR A 63 5.88 -6.85 -11.03
CA THR A 63 5.89 -6.93 -9.58
C THR A 63 6.79 -5.84 -8.99
N SER A 64 6.37 -5.24 -7.89
CA SER A 64 7.14 -4.29 -7.09
C SER A 64 7.18 -4.79 -5.65
N ALA A 65 8.37 -4.93 -5.07
CA ALA A 65 8.57 -5.41 -3.72
C ALA A 65 9.01 -4.26 -2.82
N LEU A 66 8.48 -4.21 -1.59
CA LEU A 66 8.82 -3.19 -0.62
C LEU A 66 9.03 -3.78 0.78
N ARG A 67 9.94 -3.17 1.52
CA ARG A 67 10.07 -3.30 2.98
C ARG A 67 9.88 -1.94 3.60
N PHE A 68 9.35 -1.92 4.80
CA PHE A 68 9.18 -0.71 5.57
C PHE A 68 9.47 -0.99 7.02
N ASP A 69 9.88 0.04 7.73
CA ASP A 69 9.95 0.06 9.17
C ASP A 69 9.35 1.38 9.68
N SER A 70 9.04 1.42 10.96
CA SER A 70 8.68 2.65 11.63
C SER A 70 9.49 2.76 12.92
N ASP A 71 10.35 3.77 12.96
CA ASP A 71 11.10 4.14 14.17
C ASP A 71 10.20 4.80 15.23
N SER A 72 8.93 5.03 14.91
CA SER A 72 7.99 5.72 15.78
C SER A 72 7.28 4.73 16.71
N ARG A 73 7.44 4.90 18.03
CA ARG A 73 6.62 4.21 19.05
C ARG A 73 5.11 4.47 18.88
N LEU A 74 4.75 5.51 18.14
CA LEU A 74 3.38 5.89 17.82
C LEU A 74 2.82 5.10 16.64
N SER A 75 3.65 4.35 15.90
CA SER A 75 3.18 3.52 14.81
C SER A 75 2.63 2.19 15.35
N PRO A 76 1.39 1.83 14.99
CA PRO A 76 0.87 0.50 15.30
C PRO A 76 1.52 -0.60 14.43
N LEU A 77 2.22 -0.22 13.36
CA LEU A 77 2.96 -1.13 12.46
C LEU A 77 4.46 -0.97 12.72
N GLY A 78 5.14 -2.06 13.08
CA GLY A 78 6.59 -2.14 13.09
C GLY A 78 7.14 -2.58 11.72
N ALA A 79 8.33 -3.17 11.74
CA ALA A 79 8.98 -3.74 10.57
C ALA A 79 8.03 -4.65 9.76
N GLY A 80 7.93 -4.36 8.47
CA GLY A 80 7.04 -5.03 7.55
C GLY A 80 7.59 -5.15 6.15
N ARG A 81 6.90 -5.98 5.38
CA ARG A 81 7.23 -6.30 4.00
C ARG A 81 5.95 -6.44 3.19
N GLY A 82 6.00 -6.08 1.93
CA GLY A 82 4.88 -6.21 1.04
C GLY A 82 5.32 -6.27 -0.41
N TYR A 83 4.38 -6.63 -1.25
CA TYR A 83 4.56 -6.59 -2.69
C TYR A 83 3.26 -6.20 -3.36
N TRP A 84 3.42 -5.68 -4.56
CA TRP A 84 2.38 -5.34 -5.50
C TRP A 84 2.59 -6.11 -6.78
N ARG A 85 1.52 -6.67 -7.30
CA ARG A 85 1.51 -7.43 -8.55
C ARG A 85 0.48 -6.82 -9.50
N TYR A 86 0.88 -6.64 -10.73
CA TYR A 86 0.07 -6.13 -11.83
C TYR A 86 0.05 -7.21 -12.89
N ARG A 87 -1.11 -7.85 -13.09
CA ARG A 87 -1.29 -8.88 -14.09
C ARG A 87 -2.23 -8.34 -15.18
N PRO A 88 -1.82 -8.29 -16.45
CA PRO A 88 -2.73 -8.02 -17.56
C PRO A 88 -3.87 -9.06 -17.61
N ASP A 89 -5.08 -8.62 -17.93
CA ASP A 89 -6.27 -9.46 -18.04
C ASP A 89 -7.17 -8.94 -19.17
N GLY A 90 -6.75 -9.18 -20.42
CA GLY A 90 -7.36 -8.51 -21.58
C GLY A 90 -7.09 -7.01 -21.56
N ASP A 91 -8.14 -6.21 -21.62
CA ASP A 91 -8.07 -4.74 -21.51
C ASP A 91 -7.96 -4.25 -20.04
N ASP A 92 -8.10 -5.16 -19.08
CA ASP A 92 -8.05 -4.86 -17.65
C ASP A 92 -6.69 -5.19 -17.01
N ILE A 93 -6.49 -4.69 -15.79
CA ILE A 93 -5.34 -5.03 -14.94
C ILE A 93 -5.84 -5.56 -13.60
N VAL A 94 -5.42 -6.77 -13.24
CA VAL A 94 -5.58 -7.29 -11.89
C VAL A 94 -4.44 -6.80 -11.01
N PHE A 95 -4.75 -5.83 -10.15
CA PHE A 95 -3.84 -5.29 -9.15
C PHE A 95 -4.01 -6.02 -7.81
N THR A 96 -2.95 -6.66 -7.33
CA THR A 96 -2.94 -7.44 -6.08
C THR A 96 -1.85 -6.94 -5.14
N THR A 97 -2.14 -6.89 -3.84
CA THR A 97 -1.14 -6.67 -2.80
C THR A 97 -1.14 -7.80 -1.80
N GLY A 98 0.05 -8.18 -1.34
CA GLY A 98 0.24 -8.92 -0.11
C GLY A 98 1.21 -8.15 0.77
N TYR A 99 0.94 -8.08 2.07
CA TYR A 99 1.88 -7.53 3.04
C TYR A 99 1.73 -8.20 4.39
N ASP A 100 2.81 -8.15 5.17
CA ASP A 100 2.83 -8.55 6.57
C ASP A 100 3.77 -7.65 7.36
N TYR A 101 3.52 -7.51 8.65
CA TYR A 101 4.29 -6.66 9.56
C TYR A 101 4.26 -7.19 10.98
N SER A 102 5.30 -6.84 11.75
CA SER A 102 5.32 -7.05 13.20
C SER A 102 4.45 -6.00 13.89
N PRO A 103 3.62 -6.38 14.88
CA PRO A 103 2.72 -5.45 15.54
C PRO A 103 3.49 -4.51 16.46
N GLY A 104 3.49 -3.21 16.14
CA GLY A 104 4.25 -2.19 16.90
C GLY A 104 3.73 -1.98 18.33
N TRP A 105 2.42 -2.16 18.55
CA TRP A 105 1.78 -2.08 19.87
C TRP A 105 1.50 -3.44 20.52
N GLY A 106 2.11 -4.51 19.99
CA GLY A 106 1.91 -5.86 20.47
C GLY A 106 0.66 -6.55 19.90
N ARG A 107 0.59 -7.87 20.12
CA ARG A 107 -0.34 -8.77 19.42
C ARG A 107 -1.82 -8.55 19.75
N ALA A 108 -2.14 -8.14 20.97
CA ALA A 108 -3.53 -7.96 21.39
C ALA A 108 -4.21 -6.80 20.64
N LEU A 109 -3.51 -5.67 20.50
CA LEU A 109 -4.01 -4.52 19.73
C LEU A 109 -3.98 -4.79 18.22
N ASP A 110 -3.07 -5.65 17.75
CA ASP A 110 -3.02 -6.07 16.35
C ASP A 110 -4.32 -6.72 15.85
N LEU A 111 -5.08 -7.36 16.74
CA LEU A 111 -6.39 -7.95 16.41
C LEU A 111 -7.40 -6.91 15.92
N ILE A 112 -7.21 -5.64 16.30
CA ILE A 112 -8.05 -4.52 15.86
C ILE A 112 -7.34 -3.74 14.75
N VAL A 113 -6.04 -3.48 14.90
CA VAL A 113 -5.24 -2.72 13.92
C VAL A 113 -5.23 -3.41 12.57
N ARG A 114 -4.96 -4.72 12.51
CA ARG A 114 -4.80 -5.44 11.23
C ARG A 114 -6.07 -5.45 10.37
N PRO A 115 -7.28 -5.70 10.92
CA PRO A 115 -8.53 -5.51 10.17
C PRO A 115 -8.73 -4.06 9.69
N LEU A 116 -8.41 -3.06 10.51
CA LEU A 116 -8.53 -1.64 10.14
C LEU A 116 -7.59 -1.27 8.99
N ILE A 117 -6.33 -1.71 9.05
CA ILE A 117 -5.34 -1.50 7.99
C ILE A 117 -5.77 -2.24 6.72
N GLY A 118 -6.24 -3.48 6.83
CA GLY A 118 -6.78 -4.23 5.70
C GLY A 118 -8.00 -3.57 5.05
N TRP A 119 -8.87 -2.95 5.85
CA TRP A 119 -9.99 -2.15 5.35
C TRP A 119 -9.50 -0.87 4.67
N ALA A 120 -8.57 -0.15 5.28
CA ALA A 120 -7.99 1.08 4.73
C ALA A 120 -7.29 0.83 3.40
N THR A 121 -6.50 -0.25 3.29
CA THR A 121 -5.88 -0.68 2.02
C THR A 121 -6.93 -0.91 0.93
N ALA A 122 -7.98 -1.69 1.24
CA ALA A 122 -9.03 -1.97 0.26
C ALA A 122 -9.80 -0.72 -0.15
N TRP A 123 -10.09 0.18 0.79
CA TRP A 123 -10.75 1.45 0.48
C TRP A 123 -9.87 2.35 -0.40
N SER A 124 -8.58 2.47 -0.08
CA SER A 124 -7.57 3.16 -0.90
C SER A 124 -7.53 2.60 -2.32
N PHE A 125 -7.62 1.27 -2.47
CA PHE A 125 -7.55 0.62 -3.78
C PHE A 125 -8.79 0.88 -4.63
N ASP A 126 -10.00 0.87 -4.06
CA ASP A 126 -11.19 1.27 -4.83
C ASP A 126 -11.16 2.77 -5.19
N ARG A 127 -10.57 3.62 -4.32
CA ARG A 127 -10.35 5.05 -4.63
C ARG A 127 -9.36 5.24 -5.78
N LEU A 128 -8.27 4.46 -5.80
CA LEU A 128 -7.32 4.39 -6.91
C LEU A 128 -8.01 3.90 -8.19
N ARG A 129 -8.82 2.84 -8.10
CA ARG A 129 -9.57 2.29 -9.23
C ARG A 129 -10.49 3.34 -9.86
N ILE A 130 -11.27 4.04 -9.04
CA ILE A 130 -12.14 5.13 -9.50
C ILE A 130 -11.32 6.21 -10.22
N TRP A 131 -10.17 6.60 -9.68
CA TRP A 131 -9.31 7.60 -10.32
C TRP A 131 -8.75 7.09 -11.66
N ALA A 132 -8.26 5.85 -11.70
CA ALA A 132 -7.69 5.24 -12.90
C ALA A 132 -8.71 5.06 -14.03
N GLU A 133 -9.94 4.64 -13.71
CA GLU A 133 -10.98 4.35 -14.70
C GLU A 133 -11.74 5.60 -15.16
N THR A 134 -11.95 6.58 -14.27
CA THR A 134 -12.86 7.71 -14.55
C THR A 134 -12.16 9.06 -14.63
N GLY A 135 -10.86 9.13 -14.30
CA GLY A 135 -10.13 10.38 -14.14
C GLY A 135 -10.56 11.22 -12.93
N THR A 136 -11.54 10.76 -12.14
CA THR A 136 -12.02 11.48 -10.94
C THR A 136 -10.90 11.57 -9.90
N PRO A 137 -10.41 12.79 -9.57
CA PRO A 137 -9.27 12.93 -8.68
C PRO A 137 -9.60 12.40 -7.28
N PRO A 138 -8.64 11.74 -6.58
CA PRO A 138 -8.87 11.14 -5.27
C PRO A 138 -9.40 12.13 -4.25
N GLU A 139 -9.04 13.41 -4.34
CA GLU A 139 -9.43 14.49 -3.42
C GLU A 139 -10.94 14.72 -3.35
N ARG A 140 -11.70 14.32 -4.38
CA ARG A 140 -13.17 14.31 -4.35
C ARG A 140 -13.74 13.31 -3.35
N TRP A 141 -12.95 12.33 -2.96
CA TRP A 141 -13.27 11.30 -1.99
C TRP A 141 -12.35 11.40 -0.77
N PRO A 142 -12.53 12.42 0.11
CA PRO A 142 -11.81 12.46 1.37
C PRO A 142 -12.26 11.30 2.28
N VAL A 143 -11.51 10.98 3.33
CA VAL A 143 -11.84 9.86 4.25
C VAL A 143 -13.27 9.96 4.80
N ARG A 144 -13.76 11.17 5.10
CA ARG A 144 -15.14 11.41 5.54
C ARG A 144 -16.21 10.93 4.55
N SER A 145 -15.87 10.74 3.28
CA SER A 145 -16.80 10.23 2.26
C SER A 145 -17.26 8.79 2.49
N VAL A 146 -16.61 8.07 3.41
CA VAL A 146 -17.08 6.78 3.91
C VAL A 146 -18.50 6.88 4.50
N LEU A 147 -18.83 8.03 5.10
CA LEU A 147 -20.14 8.33 5.67
C LEU A 147 -21.18 8.74 4.61
N HIS A 148 -20.76 9.05 3.38
CA HIS A 148 -21.66 9.48 2.30
C HIS A 148 -22.39 8.29 1.67
N LEU A 149 -23.11 7.50 2.47
CA LEU A 149 -23.69 6.23 2.04
C LEU A 149 -24.57 6.34 0.79
N TRP A 150 -25.22 7.50 0.59
CA TRP A 150 -26.06 7.86 -0.54
C TRP A 150 -25.30 8.11 -1.86
N ARG A 151 -23.99 8.38 -1.82
CA ARG A 151 -23.19 8.58 -3.04
C ARG A 151 -22.72 7.24 -3.60
N ALA A 152 -23.41 6.74 -4.62
CA ALA A 152 -23.06 5.51 -5.33
C ALA A 152 -21.59 5.45 -5.83
N PRO A 153 -20.99 6.55 -6.38
CA PRO A 153 -19.63 6.49 -6.91
C PRO A 153 -18.53 6.60 -5.85
N ARG A 154 -18.87 6.62 -4.55
CA ARG A 154 -17.85 6.67 -3.49
C ARG A 154 -16.99 5.40 -3.45
N PRO A 155 -15.75 5.48 -2.94
CA PRO A 155 -14.94 4.30 -2.71
C PRO A 155 -15.53 3.40 -1.61
N ARG A 156 -15.44 2.08 -1.81
CA ARG A 156 -15.93 1.05 -0.88
C ARG A 156 -14.93 -0.09 -0.80
N ALA A 157 -14.43 -0.37 0.41
CA ALA A 157 -13.54 -1.50 0.67
C ALA A 157 -14.13 -2.86 0.23
N ALA A 158 -15.47 -2.98 0.24
CA ALA A 158 -16.18 -4.21 -0.17
C ALA A 158 -16.04 -4.53 -1.68
N ARG A 159 -15.63 -3.57 -2.53
CA ARG A 159 -15.36 -3.81 -3.95
C ARG A 159 -14.01 -4.49 -4.19
N CYS A 160 -13.13 -4.50 -3.19
CA CYS A 160 -11.88 -5.24 -3.26
C CYS A 160 -12.08 -6.64 -2.66
N ARG A 161 -11.74 -7.67 -3.44
CA ARG A 161 -11.63 -9.03 -2.92
C ARG A 161 -10.50 -9.08 -1.92
N ARG A 162 -10.77 -9.64 -0.73
CA ARG A 162 -9.78 -9.83 0.33
C ARG A 162 -9.75 -11.30 0.71
N ARG A 163 -8.55 -11.83 0.91
CA ARG A 163 -8.35 -13.11 1.58
C ARG A 163 -7.90 -12.83 3.01
N PRO A 164 -8.40 -13.55 4.03
CA PRO A 164 -7.90 -13.41 5.39
C PRO A 164 -6.39 -13.66 5.40
N ALA A 165 -5.69 -12.98 6.31
CA ALA A 165 -4.25 -13.16 6.49
C ALA A 165 -3.99 -14.58 7.03
N ASN A 166 -3.80 -15.54 6.13
CA ASN A 166 -3.23 -16.83 6.48
C ASN A 166 -1.70 -16.70 6.52
N ARG A 167 -1.02 -17.69 7.09
CA ARG A 167 0.46 -17.79 7.07
C ARG A 167 1.07 -17.76 5.66
N ARG A 168 0.23 -17.83 4.61
CA ARG A 168 0.59 -17.99 3.20
C ARG A 168 0.50 -16.71 2.38
N VAL A 169 0.13 -15.55 2.95
CA VAL A 169 0.06 -14.27 2.19
C VAL A 169 1.41 -13.92 1.53
N MET A 170 2.51 -14.37 2.12
CA MET A 170 3.87 -14.21 1.60
C MET A 170 4.36 -15.40 0.76
N GLU A 171 3.62 -16.51 0.63
CA GLU A 171 4.00 -17.62 -0.27
C GLU A 171 4.03 -17.16 -1.73
N ASP A 172 3.13 -16.25 -2.08
CA ASP A 172 3.08 -15.60 -3.40
C ASP A 172 4.04 -14.40 -3.53
N ALA A 173 4.85 -14.11 -2.51
CA ALA A 173 5.78 -12.99 -2.61
C ALA A 173 6.83 -13.26 -3.69
N PRO A 174 7.22 -12.24 -4.48
CA PRO A 174 8.32 -12.41 -5.42
C PRO A 174 9.62 -12.68 -4.67
N THR A 175 10.51 -13.49 -5.26
CA THR A 175 11.82 -13.78 -4.66
C THR A 175 12.68 -12.54 -4.42
N THR A 176 12.42 -11.45 -5.16
CA THR A 176 13.03 -10.12 -4.96
C THR A 176 12.75 -9.54 -3.58
N LEU A 177 11.66 -9.93 -2.91
CA LEU A 177 11.38 -9.52 -1.53
C LEU A 177 12.43 -10.04 -0.54
N HIS A 178 13.06 -11.18 -0.82
CA HIS A 178 14.14 -11.74 0.00
C HIS A 178 15.46 -11.00 -0.16
N ALA A 179 15.67 -10.31 -1.29
CA ALA A 179 16.88 -9.54 -1.58
C ALA A 179 16.91 -8.16 -0.90
N LEU A 180 15.76 -7.66 -0.43
CA LEU A 180 15.71 -6.47 0.41
C LEU A 180 16.40 -6.75 1.76
N VAL A 181 17.25 -5.85 2.22
CA VAL A 181 17.77 -5.86 3.61
C VAL A 181 16.74 -5.16 4.51
N HIS A 182 16.81 -5.37 5.83
CA HIS A 182 16.01 -4.55 6.75
C HIS A 182 16.38 -3.06 6.61
N PRO A 183 15.39 -2.15 6.68
CA PRO A 183 15.65 -0.74 6.47
C PRO A 183 16.65 -0.12 7.44
#